data_AF-A0A2D8AS62-F1
#
_entry.id   AF-A0A2D8AS62-F1
#
_cell.length_a   1.000
_cell.length_b   1.000
_cell.length_c   1.000
_cell.angle_alpha   90.00
_cell.angle_beta   90.00
_cell.angle_gamma   90.00
#
_symmetry.space_group_name_H-M   'P 1'
#
loop_
_entity.id
_entity.type
_entity.pdbx_description
1 polymer ?
#
loop_
_entity_poly.entity_id
_entity_poly.type
_entity_poly.pdbx_seq_one_letter_code
_entity_poly.pdbx_strand_id
1 'polypeptide(L)'
;MSETGTITPETQIKELTEKLEEETDRLLKLYAAYEQQEAELRDTKAEVEVLEKEIVEREIEKESLEALLTEKDARIRDLEMKASKSSKQVEHLEPELQKMEEKFTREKDRLGKVFSIAEELDNDLRLAVVELQTRDDWYMEHMSLFEDLNKAIKRRYEMIEAAAEAERQSQHMGRAIAEKMDEMVEARAAEMTLEEANKIDDSEVPTDTETSEATSTEAESEEAGEEEEWNWSDAVLDGVMEKNGITDKEAFIEFAKSYDMDGNKYLKGSELGAAAADFVAKDEPSEAAAEAEPEAEDTEGTSDDGDKEPEVVWRNSGDSSGNQ
;
A
#
# COMPACT_ATOMS: atom_id res chain seq x y z
N MET A 1 -59.86 -61.57 -126.09
CA MET A 1 -60.02 -61.95 -124.67
C MET A 1 -60.38 -60.70 -123.91
N SER A 2 -61.67 -60.46 -123.74
CA SER A 2 -62.22 -59.28 -123.08
C SER A 2 -63.39 -59.77 -122.24
N GLU A 3 -63.06 -60.23 -121.03
CA GLU A 3 -64.05 -60.75 -120.08
C GLU A 3 -64.82 -59.57 -119.49
N THR A 4 -65.91 -59.22 -120.17
CA THR A 4 -66.99 -58.40 -119.61
C THR A 4 -67.70 -59.22 -118.53
N GLY A 5 -67.08 -59.30 -117.34
CA GLY A 5 -67.78 -59.74 -116.13
C GLY A 5 -68.78 -58.66 -115.71
N THR A 6 -70.04 -59.05 -115.55
CA THR A 6 -71.11 -58.14 -115.13
C THR A 6 -70.87 -57.68 -113.70
N ILE A 7 -70.27 -56.50 -113.52
CA ILE A 7 -70.19 -55.85 -112.21
C ILE A 7 -71.62 -55.40 -111.86
N THR A 8 -72.26 -56.10 -110.93
CA THR A 8 -73.59 -55.71 -110.45
C THR A 8 -73.44 -54.49 -109.54
N PRO A 9 -74.49 -53.63 -109.40
CA PRO A 9 -74.42 -52.53 -108.44
C PRO A 9 -74.12 -53.03 -107.02
N GLU A 10 -74.55 -54.24 -106.68
CA GLU A 10 -74.25 -54.88 -105.40
C GLU A 10 -72.77 -55.20 -105.19
N THR A 11 -72.00 -55.56 -106.22
CA THR A 11 -70.54 -55.76 -106.07
C THR A 11 -69.80 -54.44 -105.98
N GLN A 12 -70.25 -53.40 -106.72
CA GLN A 12 -69.69 -52.05 -106.57
C GLN A 12 -69.96 -51.47 -105.18
N ILE A 13 -71.17 -51.67 -104.64
CA ILE A 13 -71.52 -51.27 -103.28
C ILE A 13 -70.63 -52.00 -102.27
N LYS A 14 -70.39 -53.31 -102.43
CA LYS A 14 -69.48 -54.08 -101.55
C LYS A 14 -68.03 -53.59 -101.60
N GLU A 15 -67.49 -53.35 -102.79
CA GLU A 15 -66.14 -52.78 -102.94
C GLU A 15 -66.02 -51.36 -102.36
N LEU A 16 -67.10 -50.58 -102.41
CA LEU A 16 -67.14 -49.24 -101.80
C LEU A 16 -67.30 -49.31 -100.27
N THR A 17 -68.05 -50.28 -99.73
CA THR A 17 -68.10 -50.49 -98.27
C THR A 17 -66.79 -51.02 -97.72
N GLU A 18 -66.12 -51.94 -98.42
CA GLU A 18 -64.81 -52.48 -98.02
C GLU A 18 -63.73 -51.38 -98.03
N LYS A 19 -63.71 -50.52 -99.06
CA LYS A 19 -62.85 -49.32 -99.08
C LYS A 19 -63.20 -48.33 -97.97
N LEU A 20 -64.49 -48.14 -97.66
CA LEU A 20 -64.91 -47.26 -96.57
C LEU A 20 -64.46 -47.82 -95.20
N GLU A 21 -64.57 -49.13 -95.00
CA GLU A 21 -64.05 -49.83 -93.82
C GLU A 21 -62.52 -49.67 -93.71
N GLU A 22 -61.76 -49.92 -94.80
CA GLU A 22 -60.30 -49.70 -94.83
C GLU A 22 -59.90 -48.26 -94.50
N GLU A 23 -60.58 -47.25 -95.07
CA GLU A 23 -60.28 -45.85 -94.75
C GLU A 23 -60.69 -45.48 -93.32
N THR A 24 -61.78 -46.04 -92.77
CA THR A 24 -62.10 -45.84 -91.34
C THR A 24 -61.07 -46.48 -90.41
N ASP A 25 -60.55 -47.66 -90.75
CA ASP A 25 -59.48 -48.34 -90.03
C ASP A 25 -58.17 -47.55 -90.05
N ARG A 26 -57.84 -46.92 -91.18
CA ARG A 26 -56.69 -46.02 -91.31
C ARG A 26 -56.89 -44.74 -90.49
N LEU A 27 -58.09 -44.15 -90.52
CA LEU A 27 -58.45 -42.98 -89.70
C LEU A 27 -58.36 -43.28 -88.20
N LEU A 28 -58.85 -44.44 -87.75
CA LEU A 28 -58.75 -44.87 -86.34
C LEU A 28 -57.29 -45.03 -85.89
N LYS A 29 -56.43 -45.63 -86.73
CA LYS A 29 -54.98 -45.73 -86.45
C LYS A 29 -54.31 -44.36 -86.41
N LEU A 30 -54.71 -43.45 -87.30
CA LEU A 30 -54.22 -42.07 -87.35
C LEU A 30 -54.65 -41.29 -86.09
N TYR A 31 -55.91 -41.42 -85.66
CA TYR A 31 -56.41 -40.79 -84.43
C TYR A 31 -55.69 -41.32 -83.18
N ALA A 32 -55.48 -42.64 -83.06
CA ALA A 32 -54.74 -43.22 -81.94
C ALA A 32 -53.30 -42.71 -81.89
N ALA A 33 -52.64 -42.55 -83.05
CA ALA A 33 -51.31 -41.95 -83.14
C ALA A 33 -51.30 -40.46 -82.75
N TYR A 34 -52.32 -39.68 -83.14
CA TYR A 34 -52.46 -38.29 -82.71
C TYR A 34 -52.76 -38.16 -81.22
N GLU A 35 -53.62 -39.01 -80.66
CA GLU A 35 -53.93 -39.03 -79.22
C GLU A 35 -52.68 -39.33 -78.38
N GLN A 36 -51.86 -40.31 -78.82
CA GLN A 36 -50.56 -40.58 -78.22
C GLN A 36 -49.61 -39.38 -78.37
N GLN A 37 -49.51 -38.78 -79.56
CA GLN A 37 -48.66 -37.61 -79.79
C GLN A 37 -49.10 -36.41 -78.94
N GLU A 38 -50.40 -36.19 -78.74
CA GLU A 38 -50.89 -35.14 -77.85
C GLU A 38 -50.57 -35.44 -76.38
N ALA A 39 -50.54 -36.69 -75.95
CA ALA A 39 -50.09 -37.07 -74.60
C ALA A 39 -48.60 -36.77 -74.41
N GLU A 40 -47.75 -37.22 -75.34
CA GLU A 40 -46.31 -36.92 -75.34
C GLU A 40 -46.03 -35.39 -75.39
N LEU A 41 -46.84 -34.63 -76.13
CA LEU A 41 -46.80 -33.16 -76.16
C LEU A 41 -47.32 -32.48 -74.89
N ARG A 42 -48.07 -33.17 -74.02
CA ARG A 42 -48.45 -32.65 -72.68
C ARG A 42 -47.36 -32.95 -71.67
N ASP A 43 -46.81 -34.17 -71.69
CA ASP A 43 -45.74 -34.60 -70.79
C ASP A 43 -44.46 -33.77 -71.00
N THR A 44 -44.05 -33.58 -72.25
CA THR A 44 -42.89 -32.71 -72.58
C THR A 44 -43.11 -31.24 -72.22
N LYS A 45 -44.35 -30.72 -72.28
CA LYS A 45 -44.66 -29.36 -71.78
C LYS A 45 -44.55 -29.28 -70.26
N ALA A 46 -45.03 -30.29 -69.54
CA ALA A 46 -44.89 -30.36 -68.09
C ALA A 46 -43.40 -30.45 -67.69
N GLU A 47 -42.58 -31.21 -68.42
CA GLU A 47 -41.14 -31.26 -68.25
C GLU A 47 -40.48 -29.89 -68.48
N VAL A 48 -40.83 -29.20 -69.58
CA VAL A 48 -40.35 -27.83 -69.85
C VAL A 48 -40.76 -26.85 -68.74
N GLU A 49 -42.01 -26.88 -68.26
CA GLU A 49 -42.47 -26.03 -67.16
C GLU A 49 -41.77 -26.31 -65.82
N VAL A 50 -41.23 -27.52 -65.61
CA VAL A 50 -40.41 -27.85 -64.43
C VAL A 50 -38.98 -27.33 -64.64
N LEU A 51 -38.39 -27.57 -65.81
CA LEU A 51 -37.05 -27.10 -66.15
C LEU A 51 -36.95 -25.56 -66.15
N GLU A 52 -37.98 -24.86 -66.61
CA GLU A 52 -38.04 -23.39 -66.54
C GLU A 52 -38.01 -22.87 -65.09
N LYS A 53 -38.72 -23.55 -64.16
CA LYS A 53 -38.69 -23.21 -62.73
C LYS A 53 -37.32 -23.50 -62.12
N GLU A 54 -36.73 -24.66 -62.42
CA GLU A 54 -35.37 -25.00 -61.99
C GLU A 54 -34.30 -24.02 -62.51
N ILE A 55 -34.47 -23.48 -63.72
CA ILE A 55 -33.58 -22.44 -64.27
C ILE A 55 -33.69 -21.16 -63.44
N VAL A 56 -34.91 -20.68 -63.18
CA VAL A 56 -35.14 -19.48 -62.36
C VAL A 56 -34.60 -19.66 -60.93
N GLU A 57 -34.80 -20.82 -60.31
CA GLU A 57 -34.26 -21.12 -58.99
C GLU A 57 -32.73 -21.08 -58.99
N ARG A 58 -32.06 -21.69 -59.99
CA ARG A 58 -30.60 -21.65 -60.12
C ARG A 58 -30.06 -20.26 -60.48
N GLU A 59 -30.82 -19.44 -61.19
CA GLU A 59 -30.47 -18.04 -61.45
C GLU A 59 -30.50 -17.22 -60.16
N ILE A 60 -31.54 -17.38 -59.32
CA ILE A 60 -31.62 -16.74 -58.00
C ILE A 60 -30.48 -17.21 -57.08
N GLU A 61 -30.19 -18.51 -57.03
CA GLU A 61 -29.05 -19.05 -56.27
C GLU A 61 -27.73 -18.43 -56.74
N LYS A 62 -27.52 -18.37 -58.06
CA LYS A 62 -26.31 -17.77 -58.65
C LYS A 62 -26.18 -16.28 -58.30
N GLU A 63 -27.24 -15.49 -58.45
CA GLU A 63 -27.24 -14.06 -58.07
C GLU A 63 -26.94 -13.88 -56.57
N SER A 64 -27.49 -14.75 -55.70
CA SER A 64 -27.21 -14.71 -54.26
C SER A 64 -25.73 -15.02 -53.94
N LEU A 65 -25.12 -15.96 -54.66
CA LEU A 65 -23.70 -16.31 -54.52
C LEU A 65 -22.78 -15.21 -55.08
N GLU A 66 -23.15 -14.58 -56.19
CA GLU A 66 -22.44 -13.43 -56.75
C GLU A 66 -22.49 -12.23 -55.79
N ALA A 67 -23.63 -11.95 -55.19
CA ALA A 67 -23.76 -10.92 -54.14
C ALA A 67 -22.81 -11.19 -52.96
N LEU A 68 -22.82 -12.41 -52.40
CA LEU A 68 -21.92 -12.83 -51.32
C LEU A 68 -20.43 -12.78 -51.72
N LEU A 69 -20.10 -13.01 -52.99
CA LEU A 69 -18.74 -12.89 -53.50
C LEU A 69 -18.30 -11.43 -53.53
N THR A 70 -19.15 -10.52 -54.04
CA THR A 70 -18.84 -9.08 -54.05
C THR A 70 -18.71 -8.48 -52.65
N GLU A 71 -19.50 -8.95 -51.68
CA GLU A 71 -19.36 -8.56 -50.26
C GLU A 71 -18.01 -9.03 -49.69
N LYS A 72 -17.62 -10.29 -49.96
CA LYS A 72 -16.31 -10.82 -49.55
C LYS A 72 -15.16 -10.04 -50.16
N ASP A 73 -15.22 -9.70 -51.45
CA ASP A 73 -14.19 -8.89 -52.10
C ASP A 73 -14.10 -7.48 -51.52
N ALA A 74 -15.23 -6.86 -51.17
CA ALA A 74 -15.25 -5.58 -50.47
C ALA A 74 -14.59 -5.69 -49.09
N ARG A 75 -14.93 -6.73 -48.33
CA ARG A 75 -14.35 -7.01 -47.01
C ARG A 75 -12.85 -7.33 -47.06
N ILE A 76 -12.39 -8.03 -48.10
CA ILE A 76 -10.96 -8.28 -48.34
C ILE A 76 -10.23 -6.96 -48.60
N ARG A 77 -10.74 -6.11 -49.51
CA ARG A 77 -10.15 -4.79 -49.78
C ARG A 77 -10.10 -3.91 -48.53
N ASP A 78 -11.12 -3.93 -47.70
CA ASP A 78 -11.12 -3.19 -46.42
C ASP A 78 -10.08 -3.72 -45.43
N LEU A 79 -9.85 -5.03 -45.39
CA LEU A 79 -8.80 -5.64 -44.56
C LEU A 79 -7.40 -5.32 -45.10
N GLU A 80 -7.18 -5.34 -46.41
CA GLU A 80 -5.93 -4.91 -47.05
C GLU A 80 -5.64 -3.42 -46.79
N MET A 81 -6.67 -2.57 -46.84
CA MET A 81 -6.57 -1.15 -46.50
C MET A 81 -6.32 -0.91 -45.01
N LYS A 82 -6.83 -1.76 -44.12
CA LYS A 82 -6.50 -1.72 -42.68
C LYS A 82 -5.08 -2.20 -42.41
N ALA A 83 -4.67 -3.32 -43.01
CA ALA A 83 -3.33 -3.90 -42.87
C ALA A 83 -2.23 -2.97 -43.42
N SER A 84 -2.46 -2.30 -44.56
CA SER A 84 -1.51 -1.32 -45.10
C SER A 84 -1.45 -0.03 -44.28
N LYS A 85 -2.55 0.39 -43.62
CA LYS A 85 -2.53 1.49 -42.65
C LYS A 85 -1.74 1.11 -41.39
N SER A 86 -1.98 -0.08 -40.82
CA SER A 86 -1.25 -0.54 -39.63
C SER A 86 0.23 -0.82 -39.93
N SER A 87 0.58 -1.36 -41.10
CA SER A 87 1.98 -1.49 -41.54
C SER A 87 2.71 -0.15 -41.51
N LYS A 88 2.12 0.89 -42.10
CA LYS A 88 2.69 2.25 -42.10
C LYS A 88 2.76 2.87 -40.69
N GLN A 89 1.82 2.54 -39.80
CA GLN A 89 1.90 2.95 -38.40
C GLN A 89 3.07 2.25 -37.69
N VAL A 90 3.27 0.95 -37.91
CA VAL A 90 4.43 0.21 -37.38
C VAL A 90 5.74 0.77 -37.93
N GLU A 91 5.85 0.99 -39.25
CA GLU A 91 7.02 1.61 -39.90
C GLU A 91 7.36 3.00 -39.33
N HIS A 92 6.36 3.75 -38.85
CA HIS A 92 6.58 5.06 -38.22
C HIS A 92 6.95 4.95 -36.73
N LEU A 93 6.32 4.05 -35.99
CA LEU A 93 6.53 3.86 -34.55
C LEU A 93 7.81 3.09 -34.23
N GLU A 94 8.25 2.17 -35.09
CA GLU A 94 9.48 1.40 -34.93
C GLU A 94 10.75 2.27 -34.70
N PRO A 95 11.05 3.30 -35.51
CA PRO A 95 12.19 4.19 -35.24
C PRO A 95 11.99 5.10 -34.02
N GLU A 96 10.75 5.33 -33.56
CA GLU A 96 10.50 6.05 -32.30
C GLU A 96 10.75 5.15 -31.09
N LEU A 97 10.32 3.89 -31.16
CA LEU A 97 10.62 2.86 -30.17
C LEU A 97 12.12 2.65 -30.04
N GLN A 98 12.85 2.47 -31.15
CA GLN A 98 14.31 2.36 -31.14
C GLN A 98 14.98 3.57 -30.47
N LYS A 99 14.55 4.80 -30.79
CA LYS A 99 15.06 6.02 -30.11
C LYS A 99 14.74 6.06 -28.62
N MET A 100 13.60 5.51 -28.19
CA MET A 100 13.26 5.39 -26.78
C MET A 100 14.09 4.32 -26.08
N GLU A 101 14.30 3.15 -26.69
CA GLU A 101 15.20 2.10 -26.21
C GLU A 101 16.65 2.60 -26.07
N GLU A 102 17.14 3.39 -27.03
CA GLU A 102 18.44 4.05 -26.91
C GLU A 102 18.50 5.07 -25.76
N LYS A 103 17.40 5.78 -25.45
CA LYS A 103 17.35 6.67 -24.28
C LYS A 103 17.35 5.86 -22.99
N PHE A 104 16.54 4.80 -22.91
CA PHE A 104 16.48 3.91 -21.75
C PHE A 104 17.82 3.22 -21.47
N THR A 105 18.55 2.78 -22.51
CA THR A 105 19.91 2.23 -22.32
C THR A 105 20.91 3.31 -21.86
N ARG A 106 20.91 4.50 -22.46
CA ARG A 106 21.74 5.64 -21.98
C ARG A 106 21.42 6.04 -20.55
N GLU A 107 20.14 6.02 -20.14
CA GLU A 107 19.70 6.34 -18.79
C GLU A 107 20.05 5.22 -17.80
N LYS A 108 19.92 3.96 -18.19
CA LYS A 108 20.40 2.80 -17.42
C LYS A 108 21.92 2.88 -17.19
N ASP A 109 22.70 3.21 -18.21
CA ASP A 109 24.16 3.38 -18.09
C ASP A 109 24.55 4.57 -17.21
N ARG A 110 23.81 5.68 -17.29
CA ARG A 110 23.98 6.85 -16.39
C ARG A 110 23.67 6.48 -14.95
N LEU A 111 22.54 5.79 -14.73
CA LEU A 111 22.11 5.36 -13.40
C LEU A 111 23.10 4.37 -12.80
N GLY A 112 23.61 3.41 -13.59
CA GLY A 112 24.68 2.51 -13.18
C GLY A 112 25.93 3.25 -12.72
N LYS A 113 26.38 4.29 -13.44
CA LYS A 113 27.50 5.15 -13.01
C LYS A 113 27.21 5.91 -11.72
N VAL A 114 25.99 6.43 -11.55
CA VAL A 114 25.59 7.11 -10.31
C VAL A 114 25.59 6.12 -9.13
N PHE A 115 25.15 4.88 -9.34
CA PHE A 115 25.26 3.83 -8.31
C PHE A 115 26.71 3.49 -7.98
N SER A 116 27.59 3.32 -8.97
CA SER A 116 29.02 3.08 -8.69
C SER A 116 29.66 4.24 -7.91
N ILE A 117 29.35 5.49 -8.24
CA ILE A 117 29.83 6.66 -7.47
C ILE A 117 29.23 6.67 -6.05
N ALA A 118 27.97 6.28 -5.88
CA ALA A 118 27.35 6.18 -4.57
C ALA A 118 27.97 5.05 -3.71
N GLU A 119 28.33 3.92 -4.32
CA GLU A 119 29.06 2.83 -3.67
C GLU A 119 30.50 3.26 -3.30
N GLU A 120 31.19 4.01 -4.15
CA GLU A 120 32.50 4.62 -3.84
C GLU A 120 32.38 5.58 -2.64
N LEU A 121 31.40 6.48 -2.64
CA LEU A 121 31.16 7.43 -1.55
C LEU A 121 30.73 6.76 -0.23
N ASP A 122 29.96 5.67 -0.27
CA ASP A 122 29.57 4.90 0.92
C ASP A 122 30.77 4.11 1.50
N ASN A 123 31.68 3.64 0.65
CA ASN A 123 32.95 3.06 1.10
C ASN A 123 33.87 4.11 1.72
N ASP A 124 34.04 5.28 1.09
CA ASP A 124 34.83 6.40 1.63
C ASP A 124 34.25 6.88 2.98
N LEU A 125 32.92 6.95 3.10
CA LEU A 125 32.26 7.32 4.35
C LEU A 125 32.49 6.28 5.45
N ARG A 126 32.45 4.97 5.14
CA ARG A 126 32.83 3.93 6.13
C ARG A 126 34.28 4.05 6.57
N LEU A 127 35.21 4.30 5.64
CA LEU A 127 36.62 4.50 5.96
C LEU A 127 36.79 5.72 6.88
N ALA A 128 36.19 6.86 6.53
CA ALA A 128 36.24 8.07 7.35
C ALA A 128 35.64 7.87 8.75
N VAL A 129 34.55 7.11 8.89
CA VAL A 129 33.96 6.78 10.20
C VAL A 129 34.92 5.91 11.04
N VAL A 130 35.58 4.92 10.44
CA VAL A 130 36.58 4.08 11.14
C VAL A 130 37.84 4.88 11.50
N GLU A 131 38.30 5.80 10.65
CA GLU A 131 39.40 6.72 10.95
C GLU A 131 39.05 7.67 12.10
N LEU A 132 37.82 8.18 12.15
CA LEU A 132 37.33 8.99 13.27
C LEU A 132 37.24 8.18 14.57
N GLN A 133 36.69 6.96 14.52
CA GLN A 133 36.62 6.07 15.68
C GLN A 133 38.02 5.73 16.23
N THR A 134 38.94 5.28 15.39
CA THR A 134 40.31 4.96 15.82
C THR A 134 41.07 6.17 16.37
N ARG A 135 40.81 7.37 15.85
CA ARG A 135 41.32 8.63 16.40
C ARG A 135 40.71 8.95 17.77
N ASP A 136 39.41 8.76 17.93
CA ASP A 136 38.68 9.08 19.16
C ASP A 136 39.00 8.07 20.27
N ASP A 137 39.17 6.79 19.93
CA ASP A 137 39.73 5.75 20.80
C ASP A 137 41.13 6.13 21.29
N TRP A 138 42.02 6.54 20.38
CA TRP A 138 43.36 7.04 20.74
C TRP A 138 43.27 8.24 21.69
N TYR A 139 42.37 9.20 21.44
CA TYR A 139 42.16 10.33 22.35
C TYR A 139 41.67 9.89 23.73
N MET A 140 40.72 8.95 23.83
CA MET A 140 40.22 8.43 25.11
C MET A 140 41.34 7.73 25.89
N GLU A 141 42.12 6.86 25.24
CA GLU A 141 43.29 6.20 25.85
C GLU A 141 44.28 7.24 26.39
N HIS A 142 44.61 8.27 25.61
CA HIS A 142 45.60 9.28 26.00
C HIS A 142 45.07 10.23 27.09
N MET A 143 43.77 10.57 27.08
CA MET A 143 43.16 11.38 28.13
C MET A 143 43.07 10.62 29.46
N SER A 144 42.84 9.30 29.44
CA SER A 144 42.86 8.47 30.66
C SER A 144 44.20 8.57 31.41
N LEU A 145 45.32 8.64 30.69
CA LEU A 145 46.66 8.82 31.29
C LEU A 145 46.80 10.18 31.99
N PHE A 146 46.23 11.25 31.43
CA PHE A 146 46.23 12.58 32.06
C PHE A 146 45.32 12.64 33.27
N GLU A 147 44.16 12.00 33.23
CA GLU A 147 43.29 11.86 34.40
C GLU A 147 43.96 11.07 35.52
N ASP A 148 44.62 9.96 35.20
CA ASP A 148 45.28 9.12 36.19
C ASP A 148 46.53 9.78 36.77
N LEU A 149 47.26 10.56 35.96
CA LEU A 149 48.31 11.47 36.44
C LEU A 149 47.73 12.53 37.40
N ASN A 150 46.59 13.13 37.06
CA ASN A 150 45.92 14.11 37.94
C ASN A 150 45.46 13.46 39.25
N LYS A 151 44.86 12.26 39.21
CA LYS A 151 44.50 11.46 40.40
C LYS A 151 45.76 11.13 41.24
N ALA A 152 46.88 10.77 40.61
CA ALA A 152 48.14 10.50 41.31
C ALA A 152 48.76 11.76 41.94
N ILE A 153 48.67 12.91 41.26
CA ILE A 153 49.10 14.21 41.80
C ILE A 153 48.25 14.61 43.01
N LYS A 154 46.92 14.45 42.95
CA LYS A 154 46.01 14.71 44.08
C LYS A 154 46.34 13.83 45.29
N ARG A 155 46.44 12.50 45.10
CA ARG A 155 46.88 11.56 46.14
C ARG A 155 48.25 11.93 46.74
N ARG A 156 49.16 12.46 45.93
CA ARG A 156 50.46 12.96 46.42
C ARG A 156 50.31 14.20 47.30
N TYR A 157 49.45 15.15 46.93
CA TYR A 157 49.16 16.31 47.78
C TYR A 157 48.48 15.88 49.08
N GLU A 158 47.46 15.03 49.03
CA GLU A 158 46.79 14.44 50.20
C GLU A 158 47.80 13.76 51.16
N MET A 159 48.74 12.97 50.63
CA MET A 159 49.82 12.36 51.44
C MET A 159 50.80 13.39 52.02
N ILE A 160 51.10 14.49 51.30
CA ILE A 160 51.98 15.56 51.79
C ILE A 160 51.26 16.37 52.88
N GLU A 161 49.98 16.66 52.71
CA GLU A 161 49.13 17.34 53.69
C GLU A 161 49.00 16.49 54.95
N ALA A 162 48.64 15.21 54.82
CA ALA A 162 48.61 14.28 55.96
C ALA A 162 49.97 14.13 56.66
N ALA A 163 51.08 14.13 55.91
CA ALA A 163 52.42 14.10 56.49
C ALA A 163 52.80 15.41 57.18
N ALA A 164 52.41 16.57 56.63
CA ALA A 164 52.64 17.88 57.22
C ALA A 164 51.75 18.13 58.44
N GLU A 165 50.52 17.61 58.45
CA GLU A 165 49.63 17.59 59.60
C GLU A 165 50.14 16.66 60.69
N ALA A 166 50.61 15.44 60.35
CA ALA A 166 51.28 14.55 61.28
C ALA A 166 52.58 15.17 61.83
N GLU A 167 53.36 15.87 61.00
CA GLU A 167 54.52 16.64 61.47
C GLU A 167 54.06 17.74 62.43
N ARG A 168 53.04 18.53 62.06
CA ARG A 168 52.51 19.59 62.93
C ARG A 168 51.99 19.05 64.25
N GLN A 169 51.23 17.95 64.23
CA GLN A 169 50.72 17.25 65.41
C GLN A 169 51.87 16.70 66.25
N SER A 170 52.91 16.10 65.65
CA SER A 170 54.09 15.65 66.38
C SER A 170 54.95 16.80 66.93
N GLN A 171 55.00 17.96 66.27
CA GLN A 171 55.62 19.17 66.80
C GLN A 171 54.80 19.78 67.95
N HIS A 172 53.47 19.80 67.85
CA HIS A 172 52.59 20.24 68.94
C HIS A 172 52.66 19.28 70.13
N MET A 173 52.66 17.98 69.89
CA MET A 173 52.87 16.95 70.92
C MET A 173 54.28 17.04 71.52
N GLY A 174 55.31 17.28 70.69
CA GLY A 174 56.69 17.50 71.12
C GLY A 174 56.85 18.77 71.98
N ARG A 175 56.13 19.84 71.65
CA ARG A 175 56.04 21.05 72.50
C ARG A 175 55.31 20.77 73.81
N ALA A 176 54.19 20.04 73.77
CA ALA A 176 53.47 19.65 74.98
C ALA A 176 54.29 18.71 75.88
N ILE A 177 55.13 17.84 75.30
CA ILE A 177 56.10 17.01 76.04
C ILE A 177 57.23 17.86 76.62
N ALA A 178 57.76 18.82 75.87
CA ALA A 178 58.79 19.74 76.35
C ALA A 178 58.26 20.64 77.47
N GLU A 179 57.06 21.20 77.32
CA GLU A 179 56.38 22.01 78.34
C GLU A 179 56.11 21.21 79.61
N LYS A 180 55.67 19.95 79.50
CA LYS A 180 55.56 19.03 80.66
C LYS A 180 56.91 18.62 81.26
N MET A 181 57.98 18.57 80.46
CA MET A 181 59.32 18.28 80.95
C MET A 181 59.90 19.49 81.68
N ASP A 182 59.70 20.70 81.16
CA ASP A 182 60.06 21.96 81.80
C ASP A 182 59.21 22.17 83.06
N GLU A 183 57.90 21.89 83.05
CA GLU A 183 57.03 21.87 84.23
C GLU A 183 57.48 20.83 85.26
N MET A 184 57.93 19.64 84.84
CA MET A 184 58.52 18.64 85.75
C MET A 184 59.89 19.08 86.30
N VAL A 185 60.69 19.80 85.52
CA VAL A 185 61.98 20.35 85.95
C VAL A 185 61.78 21.55 86.88
N GLU A 186 60.78 22.40 86.63
CA GLU A 186 60.36 23.48 87.53
C GLU A 186 59.73 22.91 88.81
N ALA A 187 58.89 21.88 88.73
CA ALA A 187 58.37 21.17 89.89
C ALA A 187 59.50 20.54 90.70
N ARG A 188 60.50 19.93 90.05
CA ARG A 188 61.68 19.37 90.74
C ARG A 188 62.63 20.44 91.29
N ALA A 189 62.72 21.60 90.65
CA ALA A 189 63.45 22.75 91.17
C ALA A 189 62.70 23.37 92.36
N ALA A 190 61.37 23.44 92.29
CA ALA A 190 60.50 23.83 93.38
C ALA A 190 60.62 22.84 94.54
N GLU A 191 60.64 21.53 94.30
CA GLU A 191 60.95 20.48 95.28
C GLU A 191 62.33 20.69 95.90
N MET A 192 63.39 20.98 95.13
CA MET A 192 64.70 21.33 95.70
C MET A 192 64.66 22.59 96.58
N THR A 193 63.81 23.58 96.28
CA THR A 193 63.59 24.74 97.17
C THR A 193 62.64 24.45 98.35
N LEU A 194 61.81 23.42 98.24
CA LEU A 194 60.92 22.92 99.29
C LEU A 194 61.64 21.94 100.23
N GLU A 195 62.66 21.23 99.79
CA GLU A 195 63.54 20.40 100.63
C GLU A 195 64.35 21.27 101.62
N GLU A 196 64.65 22.53 101.27
CA GLU A 196 65.23 23.50 102.22
C GLU A 196 64.17 24.11 103.18
N ALA A 197 62.87 24.00 102.85
CA ALA A 197 61.77 24.64 103.59
C ALA A 197 60.85 23.68 104.36
N ASN A 198 60.83 22.37 104.07
CA ASN A 198 59.81 21.45 104.57
C ASN A 198 60.38 20.22 105.30
N LYS A 199 61.26 20.48 106.27
CA LYS A 199 61.49 19.54 107.36
C LYS A 199 60.39 19.70 108.42
N ILE A 200 59.24 19.05 108.23
CA ILE A 200 58.35 18.44 109.26
C ILE A 200 57.01 17.98 108.65
N ASP A 201 56.66 16.73 108.98
CA ASP A 201 55.37 16.02 108.87
C ASP A 201 54.85 15.49 107.52
N ASP A 202 53.98 14.46 107.66
CA ASP A 202 53.96 13.20 106.90
C ASP A 202 52.50 12.67 106.79
N SER A 203 52.25 11.60 106.00
CA SER A 203 50.98 10.82 105.88
C SER A 203 49.79 11.52 105.15
N GLU A 204 48.99 10.92 104.24
CA GLU A 204 48.96 9.58 103.61
C GLU A 204 48.19 9.59 102.25
N VAL A 205 48.14 8.44 101.56
CA VAL A 205 47.73 8.18 100.14
C VAL A 205 46.31 7.53 100.04
N PRO A 206 45.74 6.97 98.92
CA PRO A 206 46.03 7.01 97.45
C PRO A 206 44.80 7.01 96.46
N THR A 207 45.08 6.99 95.12
CA THR A 207 44.33 6.31 94.00
C THR A 207 42.93 6.84 93.56
N ASP A 208 42.45 6.76 92.30
CA ASP A 208 42.92 6.11 91.04
C ASP A 208 42.25 6.68 89.74
N THR A 209 42.81 6.38 88.55
CA THR A 209 42.26 6.14 87.15
C THR A 209 40.84 6.62 86.69
N GLU A 210 40.45 6.81 85.39
CA GLU A 210 41.08 7.02 84.06
C GLU A 210 40.00 7.35 82.95
N THR A 211 40.41 7.95 81.81
CA THR A 211 40.06 7.62 80.39
C THR A 211 38.66 7.85 79.71
N SER A 212 38.71 8.52 78.52
CA SER A 212 37.91 8.40 77.25
C SER A 212 36.46 8.99 77.17
N GLU A 213 36.05 9.91 76.25
CA GLU A 213 35.91 9.92 74.75
C GLU A 213 34.52 9.35 74.30
N ALA A 214 33.81 9.74 73.22
CA ALA A 214 33.68 10.96 72.38
C ALA A 214 32.43 10.79 71.46
N THR A 215 32.21 11.69 70.47
CA THR A 215 31.43 11.46 69.21
C THR A 215 29.88 11.47 69.34
N SER A 216 29.02 12.07 68.50
CA SER A 216 29.04 13.11 67.44
C SER A 216 27.58 13.60 67.21
N THR A 217 27.24 14.88 66.97
CA THR A 217 27.03 15.55 65.64
C THR A 217 26.37 14.69 64.54
N GLU A 218 25.41 15.12 63.71
CA GLU A 218 24.65 16.38 63.47
C GLU A 218 23.29 15.98 62.80
N ALA A 219 22.18 16.74 62.85
CA ALA A 219 21.76 17.80 61.89
C ALA A 219 22.08 17.47 60.41
N GLU A 220 21.25 17.71 59.38
CA GLU A 220 20.05 18.55 59.23
C GLU A 220 19.35 18.18 57.90
N SER A 221 18.04 18.39 57.73
CA SER A 221 17.41 18.53 56.38
C SER A 221 15.96 19.04 56.50
N GLU A 222 15.69 20.24 55.98
CA GLU A 222 14.33 20.81 55.88
C GLU A 222 13.78 20.75 54.44
N GLU A 223 12.48 20.45 54.35
CA GLU A 223 11.47 21.01 53.44
C GLU A 223 11.73 21.18 51.92
N ALA A 224 10.93 20.46 51.13
CA ALA A 224 10.35 20.95 49.88
C ALA A 224 8.95 20.30 49.69
N GLY A 225 7.89 21.08 49.86
CA GLY A 225 6.53 20.64 49.57
C GLY A 225 6.16 20.87 48.10
N GLU A 226 5.84 19.80 47.38
CA GLU A 226 5.30 19.87 46.02
C GLU A 226 3.77 19.71 46.07
N GLU A 227 3.02 20.72 45.62
CA GLU A 227 1.60 20.57 45.33
C GLU A 227 1.45 19.78 44.02
N GLU A 228 0.63 18.73 44.01
CA GLU A 228 0.57 17.76 42.90
C GLU A 228 -0.18 18.31 41.68
N GLU A 229 0.44 19.23 40.95
CA GLU A 229 -0.13 19.89 39.77
C GLU A 229 0.01 19.01 38.51
N TRP A 230 -1.06 18.96 37.70
CA TRP A 230 -1.09 18.17 36.47
C TRP A 230 -0.23 18.82 35.39
N ASN A 231 0.60 18.02 34.71
CA ASN A 231 1.52 18.51 33.69
C ASN A 231 1.12 18.04 32.28
N TRP A 232 1.42 18.83 31.26
CA TRP A 232 1.26 18.47 29.85
C TRP A 232 2.21 19.31 29.00
N SER A 233 2.32 18.99 27.70
CA SER A 233 3.04 19.84 26.74
C SER A 233 2.04 20.73 25.99
N ASP A 234 2.03 22.03 26.28
CA ASP A 234 1.08 22.98 25.66
C ASP A 234 1.11 22.93 24.12
N ALA A 235 2.28 22.83 23.51
CA ALA A 235 2.41 22.72 22.05
C ALA A 235 1.72 21.47 21.45
N VAL A 236 1.58 20.39 22.24
CA VAL A 236 0.87 19.17 21.83
C VAL A 236 -0.61 19.30 22.14
N LEU A 237 -0.97 19.90 23.28
CA LEU A 237 -2.36 20.18 23.65
C LEU A 237 -3.03 21.11 22.64
N ASP A 238 -2.41 22.26 22.34
CA ASP A 238 -2.90 23.25 21.39
C ASP A 238 -3.00 22.65 19.97
N GLY A 239 -1.99 21.88 19.53
CA GLY A 239 -2.02 21.19 18.24
C GLY A 239 -3.09 20.09 18.13
N VAL A 240 -3.47 19.45 19.25
CA VAL A 240 -4.59 18.49 19.30
C VAL A 240 -5.94 19.21 19.30
N MET A 241 -6.08 20.34 20.01
CA MET A 241 -7.30 21.14 20.00
C MET A 241 -7.56 21.77 18.62
N GLU A 242 -6.56 22.39 17.99
CA GLU A 242 -6.66 22.95 16.64
C GLU A 242 -7.08 21.90 15.60
N LYS A 243 -6.49 20.70 15.68
CA LYS A 243 -6.78 19.60 14.74
C LYS A 243 -8.21 19.06 14.86
N ASN A 244 -8.79 19.11 16.06
CA ASN A 244 -10.13 18.56 16.34
C ASN A 244 -11.20 19.65 16.52
N GLY A 245 -10.86 20.94 16.36
CA GLY A 245 -11.81 22.05 16.45
C GLY A 245 -12.30 22.39 17.87
N ILE A 246 -11.58 21.95 18.91
CA ILE A 246 -12.00 22.11 20.31
C ILE A 246 -11.70 23.55 20.76
N THR A 247 -12.71 24.26 21.24
CA THR A 247 -12.61 25.68 21.67
C THR A 247 -12.50 25.87 23.17
N ASP A 248 -12.94 24.90 23.98
CA ASP A 248 -12.86 24.96 25.45
C ASP A 248 -11.65 24.17 25.96
N LYS A 249 -10.55 24.89 26.21
CA LYS A 249 -9.30 24.31 26.72
C LYS A 249 -9.47 23.73 28.14
N GLU A 250 -10.29 24.34 28.99
CA GLU A 250 -10.43 23.93 30.39
C GLU A 250 -11.29 22.68 30.52
N ALA A 251 -12.46 22.64 29.86
CA ALA A 251 -13.31 21.46 29.82
C ALA A 251 -12.60 20.26 29.16
N PHE A 252 -11.79 20.51 28.12
CA PHE A 252 -11.00 19.47 27.48
C PHE A 252 -9.88 18.92 28.37
N ILE A 253 -9.15 19.78 29.10
CA ILE A 253 -8.14 19.34 30.08
C ILE A 253 -8.79 18.48 31.18
N GLU A 254 -9.96 18.88 31.70
CA GLU A 254 -10.67 18.08 32.71
C GLU A 254 -11.11 16.72 32.19
N PHE A 255 -11.60 16.63 30.94
CA PHE A 255 -11.92 15.36 30.30
C PHE A 255 -10.66 14.49 30.10
N ALA A 256 -9.56 15.09 29.63
CA ALA A 256 -8.31 14.41 29.37
C ALA A 256 -7.64 13.82 30.62
N LYS A 257 -7.86 14.39 31.82
CA LYS A 257 -7.36 13.82 33.10
C LYS A 257 -7.83 12.37 33.34
N SER A 258 -8.96 11.95 32.75
CA SER A 258 -9.44 10.56 32.83
C SER A 258 -8.78 9.58 31.83
N TYR A 259 -7.94 10.11 30.92
CA TYR A 259 -7.23 9.34 29.89
C TYR A 259 -5.74 9.17 30.22
N ASP A 260 -5.27 9.59 31.40
CA ASP A 260 -3.97 9.20 31.95
C ASP A 260 -3.98 7.71 32.28
N MET A 261 -3.39 6.90 31.40
CA MET A 261 -3.43 5.43 31.49
C MET A 261 -2.24 4.86 32.27
N ASP A 262 -1.16 5.62 32.46
CA ASP A 262 0.01 5.18 33.23
C ASP A 262 0.17 5.87 34.60
N GLY A 263 -0.75 6.76 34.96
CA GLY A 263 -0.95 7.31 36.29
C GLY A 263 0.13 8.28 36.75
N ASN A 264 0.88 8.85 35.79
CA ASN A 264 2.01 9.74 36.07
C ASN A 264 1.63 11.23 36.12
N LYS A 265 0.33 11.57 35.94
CA LYS A 265 -0.21 12.94 35.92
C LYS A 265 0.38 13.82 34.82
N TYR A 266 0.93 13.20 33.77
CA TYR A 266 1.46 13.84 32.57
C TYR A 266 0.73 13.37 31.31
N LEU A 267 -0.10 14.24 30.74
CA LEU A 267 -0.91 13.90 29.58
C LEU A 267 -0.08 13.88 28.29
N LYS A 268 0.08 12.71 27.68
CA LYS A 268 0.83 12.53 26.43
C LYS A 268 -0.03 12.82 25.21
N GLY A 269 0.60 13.18 24.09
CA GLY A 269 -0.10 13.46 22.82
C GLY A 269 -0.97 12.32 22.28
N SER A 270 -0.66 11.06 22.62
CA SER A 270 -1.52 9.91 22.31
C SER A 270 -2.79 9.86 23.14
N GLU A 271 -2.72 10.26 24.41
CA GLU A 271 -3.85 10.26 25.36
C GLU A 271 -4.73 11.48 25.11
N LEU A 272 -4.12 12.66 24.90
CA LEU A 272 -4.81 13.85 24.41
C LEU A 272 -5.50 13.61 23.06
N GLY A 273 -4.83 12.90 22.14
CA GLY A 273 -5.42 12.55 20.85
C GLY A 273 -6.63 11.61 20.94
N ALA A 274 -6.60 10.63 21.86
CA ALA A 274 -7.74 9.75 22.14
C ALA A 274 -8.89 10.50 22.83
N ALA A 275 -8.57 11.28 23.87
CA ALA A 275 -9.53 12.12 24.58
C ALA A 275 -10.22 13.12 23.63
N ALA A 276 -9.50 13.72 22.68
CA ALA A 276 -10.08 14.67 21.74
C ALA A 276 -11.10 14.03 20.80
N ALA A 277 -10.86 12.80 20.35
CA ALA A 277 -11.81 12.07 19.49
C ALA A 277 -13.12 11.75 20.24
N ASP A 278 -13.01 11.29 21.48
CA ASP A 278 -14.16 10.98 22.33
C ASP A 278 -14.89 12.23 22.84
N PHE A 279 -14.18 13.36 23.02
CA PHE A 279 -14.76 14.65 23.42
C PHE A 279 -15.63 15.22 22.29
N VAL A 280 -15.13 15.27 21.05
CA VAL A 280 -15.90 15.73 19.88
C VAL A 280 -17.12 14.82 19.62
N ALA A 281 -16.97 13.50 19.78
CA ALA A 281 -18.09 12.55 19.66
C ALA A 281 -19.17 12.70 20.74
N LYS A 282 -18.88 13.43 21.83
CA LYS A 282 -19.81 13.69 22.94
C LYS A 282 -20.47 15.07 22.87
N ASP A 283 -19.88 16.00 22.12
CA ASP A 283 -20.41 17.34 21.85
C ASP A 283 -21.42 17.39 20.68
N GLU A 284 -21.69 16.26 19.99
CA GLU A 284 -22.84 16.15 19.09
C GLU A 284 -24.15 15.98 19.90
N PRO A 285 -25.09 16.96 19.88
CA PRO A 285 -26.30 16.88 20.68
C PRO A 285 -27.39 16.04 20.00
N SER A 286 -27.98 15.13 20.79
CA SER A 286 -29.19 14.38 20.43
C SER A 286 -30.41 15.31 20.25
N GLU A 287 -30.68 15.75 19.02
CA GLU A 287 -31.87 16.54 18.69
C GLU A 287 -32.98 15.67 18.08
N ALA A 288 -33.88 15.20 18.95
CA ALA A 288 -35.06 14.42 18.56
C ALA A 288 -36.31 14.86 19.34
N ALA A 289 -36.98 15.94 18.89
CA ALA A 289 -38.44 16.16 19.02
C ALA A 289 -38.88 17.61 18.61
N ALA A 290 -39.41 17.75 17.39
CA ALA A 290 -40.38 18.79 16.97
C ALA A 290 -40.80 18.48 15.51
N GLU A 291 -41.74 17.56 15.29
CA GLU A 291 -43.18 17.81 15.06
C GLU A 291 -43.56 18.38 13.67
N ALA A 292 -44.49 17.66 13.03
CA ALA A 292 -45.48 18.09 12.01
C ALA A 292 -45.07 18.35 10.54
N GLU A 293 -45.47 17.39 9.68
CA GLU A 293 -46.01 17.60 8.32
C GLU A 293 -47.24 18.57 8.31
N PRO A 294 -47.75 19.12 7.17
CA PRO A 294 -47.80 18.47 5.83
C PRO A 294 -47.74 19.39 4.56
N GLU A 295 -48.01 18.76 3.40
CA GLU A 295 -48.60 19.27 2.13
C GLU A 295 -47.77 20.09 1.09
N ALA A 296 -47.36 19.36 0.03
CA ALA A 296 -47.74 19.48 -1.40
C ALA A 296 -47.92 20.85 -2.11
N GLU A 297 -47.25 20.98 -3.28
CA GLU A 297 -47.68 21.53 -4.61
C GLU A 297 -46.40 21.87 -5.45
N ASP A 298 -46.36 21.96 -6.79
CA ASP A 298 -46.96 21.13 -7.87
C ASP A 298 -46.21 21.44 -9.20
N THR A 299 -46.37 20.61 -10.23
CA THR A 299 -46.17 20.86 -11.69
C THR A 299 -44.86 21.42 -12.30
N GLU A 300 -44.39 20.71 -13.35
CA GLU A 300 -43.84 21.19 -14.65
C GLU A 300 -42.56 22.07 -14.70
N GLY A 301 -41.63 21.88 -15.64
CA GLY A 301 -41.51 20.90 -16.74
C GLY A 301 -40.46 21.34 -17.79
N THR A 302 -40.06 20.43 -18.70
CA THR A 302 -39.10 20.69 -19.83
C THR A 302 -37.64 20.97 -19.37
N SER A 303 -36.53 20.64 -20.03
CA SER A 303 -36.14 19.73 -21.15
C SER A 303 -34.59 19.58 -21.03
N ASP A 304 -33.85 18.65 -21.66
CA ASP A 304 -34.14 17.68 -22.72
C ASP A 304 -33.13 16.48 -22.66
N ASP A 305 -33.20 15.58 -23.64
CA ASP A 305 -32.34 14.43 -24.01
C ASP A 305 -30.80 14.67 -24.12
N GLY A 306 -29.92 13.66 -24.09
CA GLY A 306 -30.15 12.20 -24.13
C GLY A 306 -28.87 11.35 -24.01
N ASP A 307 -28.90 10.14 -24.59
CA ASP A 307 -27.83 9.11 -24.70
C ASP A 307 -27.42 8.29 -23.45
N LYS A 308 -28.10 7.14 -23.29
CA LYS A 308 -27.58 5.93 -22.64
C LYS A 308 -27.24 4.88 -23.70
N GLU A 309 -26.01 4.39 -23.73
CA GLU A 309 -25.61 3.24 -24.55
C GLU A 309 -26.17 1.91 -23.98
N PRO A 310 -26.58 0.94 -24.83
CA PRO A 310 -27.11 -0.34 -24.38
C PRO A 310 -26.03 -1.43 -24.19
N GLU A 311 -26.16 -2.21 -23.11
CA GLU A 311 -25.26 -3.35 -22.81
C GLU A 311 -25.42 -4.51 -23.80
N VAL A 312 -24.30 -5.12 -24.19
CA VAL A 312 -24.23 -6.24 -25.15
C VAL A 312 -24.29 -7.59 -24.44
N VAL A 313 -25.44 -8.27 -24.53
CA VAL A 313 -25.64 -9.62 -23.98
C VAL A 313 -25.21 -10.70 -24.99
N TRP A 314 -24.15 -11.44 -24.68
CA TRP A 314 -23.68 -12.57 -25.48
C TRP A 314 -24.51 -13.83 -25.22
N ARG A 315 -25.22 -14.34 -26.23
CA ARG A 315 -25.86 -15.66 -26.20
C ARG A 315 -24.85 -16.76 -26.59
N ASN A 316 -24.46 -17.59 -25.61
CA ASN A 316 -23.86 -18.89 -25.92
C ASN A 316 -24.94 -19.90 -26.29
N SER A 317 -24.93 -20.37 -27.53
CA SER A 317 -25.68 -21.56 -27.94
C SER A 317 -24.91 -22.81 -27.52
N GLY A 318 -25.52 -23.66 -26.69
CA GLY A 318 -24.90 -24.90 -26.23
C GLY A 318 -25.91 -25.90 -25.67
N ASP A 319 -25.99 -27.04 -26.36
CA ASP A 319 -26.67 -28.30 -26.00
C ASP A 319 -28.21 -28.32 -25.89
N SER A 320 -28.82 -29.04 -26.84
CA SER A 320 -30.21 -29.47 -26.83
C SER A 320 -30.25 -31.00 -26.67
N SER A 321 -30.09 -31.48 -25.44
CA SER A 321 -30.29 -32.90 -25.11
C SER A 321 -31.77 -33.18 -24.87
N GLY A 322 -32.48 -33.56 -25.93
CA GLY A 322 -33.91 -33.86 -25.91
C GLY A 322 -34.24 -35.16 -25.16
N ASN A 323 -35.32 -35.11 -24.36
CA ASN A 323 -35.90 -36.25 -23.66
C ASN A 323 -36.91 -36.98 -24.57
N GLN A 324 -36.60 -38.19 -25.03
CA GLN A 324 -37.56 -39.22 -25.45
C GLN A 324 -36.93 -40.62 -25.47
#